data_AF-A0A3A8NGE3-F1
#
_entry.id   AF-A0A3A8NGE3-F1
#
_cell.length_a   1.000
_cell.length_b   1.000
_cell.length_c   1.000
_cell.angle_alpha   90.00
_cell.angle_beta   90.00
_cell.angle_gamma   90.00
#
_symmetry.space_group_name_H-M   'P 1'
#
loop_
_entity.id
_entity.type
_entity.pdbx_description
1 polymer ?
#
loop_
_entity_poly.entity_id
_entity_poly.type
_entity_poly.pdbx_seq_one_letter_code
_entity_poly.pdbx_strand_id
1 'polypeptide(L)'
;GYAGEVFTLGLPEGSASDFTRPLTYGNPYPSSWGSVGYAQYPFRVWLPIPAGSGSSFGALGLMFTQERLEDLVAGPVQPRVSPPRSLTLDGVDATTSLQVGSLTPVVAWQAPTLGTPSAYRVTVYAQGAYSPRNRGYVYVPGALTQVRLPPGLLSPGLMHYLRVTAIDAPSFDLSRRGSTQYLLPIGHADALSGVFTTP
;
A
#
# COMPACT_ATOMS: atom_id res chain seq x y z
N GLY A 1 -11.25 -27.09 4.86
CA GLY A 1 -9.77 -27.10 4.82
C GLY A 1 -9.30 -25.75 4.36
N TYR A 2 -8.12 -25.31 4.77
CA TYR A 2 -7.54 -24.06 4.29
C TYR A 2 -6.51 -24.40 3.21
N ALA A 3 -6.69 -23.84 2.01
CA ALA A 3 -5.64 -23.85 1.00
C ALA A 3 -4.52 -22.93 1.50
N GLY A 4 -3.29 -23.41 1.42
CA GLY A 4 -2.08 -22.67 1.74
C GLY A 4 -1.24 -22.42 0.49
N GLU A 5 -0.12 -21.75 0.70
CA GLU A 5 0.85 -21.48 -0.34
C GLU A 5 1.50 -22.79 -0.83
N VAL A 6 1.48 -23.02 -2.15
CA VAL A 6 2.08 -24.20 -2.79
C VAL A 6 3.43 -23.91 -3.44
N PHE A 7 3.71 -22.63 -3.72
CA PHE A 7 4.93 -22.20 -4.39
C PHE A 7 5.19 -20.70 -4.14
N THR A 8 6.46 -20.35 -3.91
CA THR A 8 6.92 -18.96 -3.78
C THR A 8 8.25 -18.80 -4.51
N LEU A 9 8.33 -17.76 -5.33
CA LEU A 9 9.57 -17.34 -5.98
C LEU A 9 9.93 -15.93 -5.51
N GLY A 10 11.13 -15.78 -4.97
CA GLY A 10 11.74 -14.47 -4.70
C GLY A 10 12.84 -14.20 -5.71
N LEU A 11 12.80 -13.02 -6.35
CA LEU A 11 13.94 -12.51 -7.11
C LEU A 11 14.86 -11.70 -6.18
N PRO A 12 16.17 -11.66 -6.44
CA PRO A 12 17.08 -10.80 -5.70
C PRO A 12 16.64 -9.32 -5.74
N GLU A 13 16.90 -8.58 -4.66
CA GLU A 13 16.64 -7.15 -4.61
C GLU A 13 17.37 -6.42 -5.75
N GLY A 14 16.68 -5.46 -6.39
CA GLY A 14 17.24 -4.70 -7.50
C GLY A 14 17.27 -5.45 -8.84
N SER A 15 16.69 -6.66 -8.93
CA SER A 15 16.52 -7.35 -10.22
C SER A 15 15.65 -6.50 -11.16
N ALA A 16 16.23 -6.08 -12.29
CA ALA A 16 15.55 -5.27 -13.31
C ALA A 16 15.38 -6.01 -14.65
N SER A 17 15.53 -7.34 -14.65
CA SER A 17 15.42 -8.20 -15.82
C SER A 17 14.15 -9.04 -15.78
N ASP A 18 13.58 -9.30 -16.95
CA ASP A 18 12.45 -10.21 -17.08
C ASP A 18 12.86 -11.65 -16.72
N PHE A 19 12.00 -12.33 -15.95
CA PHE A 19 12.14 -13.74 -15.65
C PHE A 19 11.03 -14.53 -16.35
N THR A 20 11.42 -15.48 -17.21
CA THR A 20 10.47 -16.34 -17.91
C THR A 20 10.99 -17.77 -17.91
N ARG A 21 10.42 -18.63 -17.07
CA ARG A 21 10.73 -20.06 -16.99
C ARG A 21 9.48 -20.86 -16.62
N PRO A 22 9.31 -22.08 -17.17
CA PRO A 22 8.35 -23.02 -16.64
C PRO A 22 8.77 -23.43 -15.22
N LEU A 23 7.82 -23.42 -14.30
CA LEU A 23 8.00 -23.80 -12.91
C LEU A 23 7.03 -24.92 -12.58
N THR A 24 7.52 -25.99 -11.96
CA THR A 24 6.70 -27.14 -11.58
C THR A 24 6.64 -27.23 -10.06
N TYR A 25 5.45 -27.44 -9.51
CA TYR A 25 5.21 -27.60 -8.08
C TYR A 25 4.07 -28.61 -7.85
N GLY A 26 4.04 -29.20 -6.66
CA GLY A 26 2.94 -30.09 -6.25
C GLY A 26 1.76 -29.29 -5.70
N ASN A 27 0.54 -29.73 -5.98
CA ASN A 27 -0.67 -29.17 -5.36
C ASN A 27 -1.38 -30.26 -4.53
N PRO A 28 -1.31 -30.22 -3.18
CA PRO A 28 -1.94 -31.21 -2.32
C PRO A 28 -3.44 -30.98 -2.10
N TYR A 29 -4.02 -29.91 -2.66
CA TYR A 29 -5.41 -29.54 -2.46
C TYR A 29 -6.34 -30.17 -3.50
N PRO A 30 -7.65 -30.29 -3.22
CA PRO A 30 -8.62 -30.82 -4.18
C PRO A 30 -8.56 -30.07 -5.52
N SER A 31 -8.63 -30.80 -6.63
CA SER A 31 -8.61 -30.23 -7.98
C SER A 31 -9.81 -29.31 -8.29
N SER A 32 -10.89 -29.40 -7.50
CA SER A 32 -12.05 -28.51 -7.59
C SER A 32 -11.80 -27.12 -7.03
N TRP A 33 -10.68 -26.89 -6.35
CA TRP A 33 -10.35 -25.58 -5.80
C TRP A 33 -9.54 -24.79 -6.83
N GLY A 34 -10.07 -23.63 -7.21
CA GLY A 34 -9.35 -22.69 -8.07
C GLY A 34 -8.03 -22.24 -7.42
N SER A 35 -6.99 -22.11 -8.23
CA SER A 35 -5.69 -21.59 -7.78
C SER A 35 -5.64 -20.07 -7.93
N VAL A 36 -5.02 -19.40 -6.95
CA VAL A 36 -4.85 -17.96 -6.91
C VAL A 36 -3.35 -17.69 -6.85
N GLY A 37 -2.88 -16.76 -7.66
CA GLY A 37 -1.50 -16.28 -7.64
C GLY A 37 -1.44 -14.83 -7.19
N TYR A 38 -0.30 -14.44 -6.63
CA TYR A 38 0.02 -13.03 -6.40
C TYR A 38 1.46 -12.73 -6.81
N ALA A 39 1.70 -11.49 -7.20
CA ALA A 39 3.04 -10.95 -7.38
C ALA A 39 3.15 -9.65 -6.59
N GLN A 40 4.30 -9.45 -5.95
CA GLN A 40 4.52 -8.31 -5.09
C GLN A 40 5.93 -7.76 -5.23
N TYR A 41 6.05 -6.44 -5.15
CA TYR A 41 7.29 -5.70 -5.16
C TYR A 41 7.33 -4.79 -3.92
N PRO A 42 7.88 -5.26 -2.79
CA PRO A 42 8.09 -4.41 -1.63
C PRO A 42 9.23 -3.43 -1.90
N PHE A 43 9.08 -2.20 -1.41
CA PHE A 43 10.14 -1.20 -1.45
C PHE A 43 10.27 -0.50 -0.11
N ARG A 44 11.44 0.08 0.13
CA ARG A 44 11.75 0.82 1.36
C ARG A 44 12.16 2.25 1.04
N VAL A 45 11.59 3.19 1.77
CA VAL A 45 12.00 4.60 1.76
C VAL A 45 12.64 4.92 3.10
N TRP A 46 13.85 5.48 3.09
CA TRP A 46 14.53 5.91 4.31
C TRP A 46 14.06 7.31 4.69
N LEU A 47 13.39 7.41 5.83
CA LEU A 47 12.79 8.64 6.32
C LEU A 47 13.68 9.27 7.42
N PRO A 48 14.12 10.53 7.27
CA PRO A 48 14.98 11.17 8.25
C PRO A 48 14.20 11.50 9.53
N ILE A 49 14.84 11.29 10.68
CA ILE A 49 14.30 11.68 11.99
C ILE A 49 14.57 13.18 12.20
N PRO A 50 13.54 14.04 12.35
CA PRO A 50 13.70 15.46 12.60
C PRO A 50 14.21 15.72 14.03
N ALA A 51 15.54 15.64 14.23
CA ALA A 51 16.20 16.03 15.48
C ALA A 51 17.72 16.20 15.35
N GLY A 52 18.27 16.32 14.13
CA GLY A 52 19.69 16.55 13.91
C GLY A 52 20.62 15.36 14.20
N SER A 53 20.10 14.19 14.57
CA SER A 53 20.91 12.98 14.84
C SER A 53 21.51 12.33 13.58
N GLY A 54 21.12 12.79 12.39
CA GLY A 54 21.46 12.13 11.11
C GLY A 54 20.82 10.76 10.92
N SER A 55 19.97 10.32 11.86
CA SER A 55 19.35 9.00 11.83
C SER A 55 18.13 8.96 10.90
N SER A 56 17.88 7.81 10.29
CA SER A 56 16.67 7.53 9.51
C SER A 56 16.07 6.19 9.90
N PHE A 57 14.79 6.00 9.58
CA PHE A 57 14.13 4.69 9.70
C PHE A 57 13.51 4.29 8.35
N GLY A 58 13.38 2.98 8.11
CA GLY A 58 12.80 2.45 6.89
C GLY A 58 11.28 2.43 6.95
N ALA A 59 10.61 3.17 6.07
CA ALA A 59 9.19 3.03 5.78
C ALA A 59 8.99 2.03 4.63
N LEU A 60 8.05 1.09 4.80
CA LEU A 60 7.79 0.03 3.82
C LEU A 60 6.54 0.36 2.98
N GLY A 61 6.71 0.29 1.67
CA GLY A 61 5.63 0.32 0.68
C GLY A 61 5.60 -0.97 -0.13
N LEU A 62 4.49 -1.17 -0.84
CA LEU A 62 4.24 -2.36 -1.64
C LEU A 62 3.55 -1.99 -2.95
N MET A 63 3.99 -2.62 -4.03
CA MET A 63 3.15 -2.85 -5.20
C MET A 63 2.72 -4.31 -5.22
N PHE A 64 1.46 -4.57 -5.52
CA PHE A 64 0.86 -5.90 -5.36
C PHE A 64 -0.18 -6.14 -6.45
N THR A 65 -0.23 -7.37 -6.96
CA THR A 65 -1.33 -7.87 -7.79
C THR A 65 -1.67 -9.29 -7.38
N GLN A 66 -2.97 -9.61 -7.36
CA GLN A 66 -3.50 -10.93 -7.04
C GLN A 66 -4.68 -11.24 -7.94
N GLU A 67 -4.66 -12.43 -8.51
CA GLU A 67 -5.52 -12.86 -9.61
C GLU A 67 -5.70 -14.38 -9.55
N ARG A 68 -6.64 -14.93 -10.33
CA ARG A 68 -6.65 -16.36 -10.62
C ARG A 68 -5.32 -16.74 -11.28
N LEU A 69 -4.80 -17.92 -10.95
CA LEU A 69 -3.49 -18.33 -11.45
C LEU A 69 -3.46 -18.38 -12.98
N GLU A 70 -4.52 -18.89 -13.61
CA GLU A 70 -4.66 -18.99 -15.07
C GLU A 70 -4.53 -17.63 -15.77
N ASP A 71 -5.09 -16.58 -15.19
CA ASP A 71 -5.04 -15.22 -15.72
C ASP A 71 -3.68 -14.56 -15.40
N LEU A 72 -3.11 -14.80 -14.22
CA LEU A 72 -1.82 -14.24 -13.83
C LEU A 72 -0.66 -14.72 -14.72
N VAL A 73 -0.73 -15.96 -15.20
CA VAL A 73 0.32 -16.58 -16.04
C VAL A 73 0.03 -16.50 -17.54
N ALA A 74 -1.11 -15.92 -17.95
CA ALA A 74 -1.50 -15.79 -19.34
C ALA A 74 -0.60 -14.81 -20.13
N GLY A 75 0.17 -13.97 -19.44
CA GLY A 75 1.10 -13.01 -20.03
C GLY A 75 2.08 -12.43 -19.01
N PRO A 76 2.83 -11.37 -19.37
CA PRO A 76 3.70 -10.67 -18.43
C PRO A 76 2.91 -10.13 -17.24
N VAL A 77 3.44 -10.33 -16.03
CA VAL A 77 2.85 -9.74 -14.82
C VAL A 77 3.07 -8.24 -14.84
N GLN A 78 1.98 -7.47 -14.85
CA GLN A 78 2.00 -6.01 -14.85
C GLN A 78 1.23 -5.44 -13.66
N PRO A 79 1.64 -4.28 -13.11
CA PRO A 79 0.85 -3.56 -12.12
C PRO A 79 -0.52 -3.18 -12.70
N ARG A 80 -1.60 -3.39 -11.93
CA ARG A 80 -2.96 -2.98 -12.33
C ARG A 80 -3.23 -1.50 -12.06
N VAL A 81 -2.49 -0.91 -11.12
CA VAL A 81 -2.59 0.49 -10.70
C VAL A 81 -1.20 1.01 -10.30
N SER A 82 -0.90 2.28 -10.58
CA SER A 82 0.33 2.94 -10.09
C SER A 82 0.11 3.63 -8.73
N PRO A 83 1.17 4.00 -8.00
CA PRO A 83 1.02 4.78 -6.77
C PRO A 83 0.27 6.12 -6.97
N PRO A 84 -0.45 6.61 -5.95
CA PRO A 84 -0.87 8.01 -5.87
C PRO A 84 0.33 8.97 -5.98
N ARG A 85 0.07 10.20 -6.42
CA ARG A 85 1.11 11.20 -6.69
C ARG A 85 0.86 12.49 -5.91
N SER A 86 1.88 13.35 -5.82
CA SER A 86 1.76 14.71 -5.26
C SER A 86 1.02 14.75 -3.92
N LEU A 87 1.47 13.92 -2.98
CA LEU A 87 0.89 13.87 -1.63
C LEU A 87 1.05 15.23 -0.94
N THR A 88 -0.01 15.69 -0.28
CA THR A 88 -0.02 16.92 0.51
C THR A 88 -0.69 16.73 1.86
N LEU A 89 -0.25 17.52 2.82
CA LEU A 89 -0.84 17.66 4.16
C LEU A 89 -1.18 19.14 4.38
N ASP A 90 -2.47 19.44 4.57
CA ASP A 90 -2.99 20.81 4.67
C ASP A 90 -2.52 21.71 3.50
N GLY A 91 -2.41 21.13 2.30
CA GLY A 91 -1.98 21.81 1.07
C GLY A 91 -0.47 21.95 0.88
N VAL A 92 0.35 21.51 1.85
CA VAL A 92 1.82 21.53 1.77
C VAL A 92 2.32 20.17 1.27
N ASP A 93 3.38 20.16 0.45
CA ASP A 93 4.02 18.93 -0.03
C ASP A 93 4.39 18.02 1.14
N ALA A 94 3.81 16.83 1.15
CA ALA A 94 3.99 15.84 2.20
C ALA A 94 5.12 14.85 1.90
N THR A 95 5.89 15.01 0.83
CA THR A 95 7.07 14.16 0.54
C THR A 95 8.31 14.60 1.32
N THR A 96 8.31 15.83 1.83
CA THR A 96 9.34 16.38 2.72
C THR A 96 8.87 16.43 4.17
N SER A 97 9.81 16.55 5.11
CA SER A 97 9.45 16.68 6.52
C SER A 97 8.76 18.00 6.82
N LEU A 98 7.66 17.96 7.59
CA LEU A 98 6.88 19.16 7.92
C LEU A 98 6.22 19.06 9.30
N GLN A 99 5.73 20.19 9.82
CA GLN A 99 4.91 20.23 11.02
C GLN A 99 3.47 20.56 10.63
N VAL A 100 2.51 19.74 11.04
CA VAL A 100 1.09 20.02 10.80
C VAL A 100 0.54 20.95 11.89
N GLY A 101 -0.49 21.73 11.56
CA GLY A 101 -1.13 22.65 12.51
C GLY A 101 -2.24 22.02 13.35
N SER A 102 -2.60 20.76 13.09
CA SER A 102 -3.72 20.08 13.76
C SER A 102 -3.50 18.57 13.88
N LEU A 103 -4.31 17.91 14.73
CA LEU A 103 -4.36 16.45 14.83
C LEU A 103 -5.29 15.79 13.81
N THR A 104 -5.93 16.59 12.96
CA THR A 104 -6.87 16.14 11.92
C THR A 104 -6.57 16.86 10.60
N PRO A 105 -5.31 16.81 10.10
CA PRO A 105 -4.95 17.49 8.85
C PRO A 105 -5.71 16.89 7.67
N VAL A 106 -5.84 17.68 6.61
CA VAL A 106 -6.36 17.21 5.33
C VAL A 106 -5.21 16.55 4.55
N VAL A 107 -5.38 15.28 4.23
CA VAL A 107 -4.50 14.54 3.32
C VAL A 107 -5.10 14.66 1.93
N ALA A 108 -4.31 15.07 0.95
CA ALA A 108 -4.73 15.08 -0.45
C ALA A 108 -3.63 14.54 -1.37
N TRP A 109 -4.04 14.02 -2.52
CA TRP A 109 -3.15 13.46 -3.54
C TRP A 109 -3.71 13.67 -4.95
N GLN A 110 -2.88 13.38 -5.94
CA GLN A 110 -3.28 13.18 -7.32
C GLN A 110 -3.48 11.69 -7.61
N ALA A 111 -4.40 11.40 -8.52
CA ALA A 111 -4.67 10.05 -8.96
C ALA A 111 -3.44 9.39 -9.63
N PRO A 112 -3.36 8.04 -9.57
CA PRO A 112 -2.43 7.24 -10.35
C PRO A 112 -2.42 7.61 -11.84
N THR A 113 -1.27 7.46 -12.52
CA THR A 113 -1.18 7.58 -13.99
C THR A 113 -1.59 6.29 -14.69
N LEU A 114 -1.51 5.15 -14.00
CA LEU A 114 -1.94 3.85 -14.48
C LEU A 114 -3.09 3.33 -13.61
N GLY A 115 -4.13 2.81 -14.26
CA GLY A 115 -5.31 2.25 -13.60
C GLY A 115 -6.25 3.31 -13.05
N THR A 116 -7.47 2.89 -12.70
CA THR A 116 -8.46 3.73 -12.01
C THR A 116 -8.79 3.08 -10.67
N PRO A 117 -8.40 3.69 -9.54
CA PRO A 117 -8.65 3.09 -8.23
C PRO A 117 -10.14 2.95 -7.95
N SER A 118 -10.54 1.79 -7.44
CA SER A 118 -11.86 1.57 -6.84
C SER A 118 -11.94 2.23 -5.46
N ALA A 119 -10.82 2.28 -4.75
CA ALA A 119 -10.68 2.95 -3.47
C ALA A 119 -9.23 3.40 -3.22
N TYR A 120 -9.07 4.26 -2.22
CA TYR A 120 -7.79 4.51 -1.56
C TYR A 120 -7.86 4.07 -0.11
N ARG A 121 -6.70 3.74 0.46
CA ARG A 121 -6.54 3.54 1.90
C ARG A 121 -5.42 4.43 2.43
N VAL A 122 -5.77 5.35 3.32
CA VAL A 122 -4.81 6.19 4.04
C VAL A 122 -4.49 5.51 5.36
N THR A 123 -3.26 5.05 5.53
CA THR A 123 -2.77 4.42 6.76
C THR A 123 -1.83 5.37 7.49
N VAL A 124 -2.02 5.53 8.79
CA VAL A 124 -1.18 6.38 9.65
C VAL A 124 -0.23 5.49 10.41
N TYR A 125 1.05 5.85 10.40
CA TYR A 125 2.06 5.24 11.23
C TYR A 125 2.63 6.26 12.19
N ALA A 126 2.81 5.88 13.46
CA ALA A 126 3.60 6.64 14.41
C ALA A 126 4.98 6.00 14.54
N GLN A 127 6.01 6.81 14.72
CA GLN A 127 7.34 6.31 15.03
C GLN A 127 7.31 5.62 16.41
N GLY A 128 7.64 4.33 16.44
CA GLY A 128 7.90 3.61 17.69
C GLY A 128 9.39 3.59 18.03
N ALA A 129 9.72 3.05 19.21
CA ALA A 129 11.12 2.98 19.68
C ALA A 129 12.05 2.16 18.77
N TYR A 130 11.52 1.15 18.08
CA TYR A 130 12.30 0.24 17.23
C TYR A 130 11.75 0.09 15.81
N SER A 131 10.45 0.33 15.62
CA SER A 131 9.78 0.25 14.34
C SER A 131 8.54 1.13 14.30
N PRO A 132 8.11 1.57 13.11
CA PRO A 132 6.83 2.25 12.95
C PRO A 132 5.65 1.39 13.42
N ARG A 133 4.71 2.01 14.13
CA ARG A 133 3.48 1.39 14.60
C ARG A 133 2.30 1.88 13.79
N ASN A 134 1.53 0.95 13.22
CA ASN A 134 0.25 1.28 12.57
C ASN A 134 -0.72 1.83 13.63
N ARG A 135 -1.20 3.06 13.42
CA ARG A 135 -2.16 3.75 14.30
C ARG A 135 -3.60 3.54 13.88
N GLY A 136 -3.82 3.22 12.61
CA GLY A 136 -5.12 3.07 12.01
C GLY A 136 -5.11 3.49 10.55
N TYR A 137 -6.26 3.35 9.91
CA TYR A 137 -6.43 3.69 8.50
C TYR A 137 -7.87 4.12 8.21
N VAL A 138 -8.04 4.78 7.07
CA VAL A 138 -9.33 5.17 6.52
C VAL A 138 -9.40 4.74 5.06
N TYR A 139 -10.55 4.22 4.64
CA TYR A 139 -10.84 3.98 3.24
C TYR A 139 -11.56 5.19 2.65
N VAL A 140 -11.18 5.53 1.43
CA VAL A 140 -11.71 6.67 0.67
C VAL A 140 -12.19 6.15 -0.67
N PRO A 141 -13.41 6.49 -1.13
CA PRO A 141 -13.87 6.13 -2.48
C PRO A 141 -12.88 6.55 -3.56
N GLY A 142 -12.70 5.74 -4.61
CA GLY A 142 -11.70 5.99 -5.66
C GLY A 142 -11.90 7.30 -6.45
N ALA A 143 -13.12 7.85 -6.45
CA ALA A 143 -13.44 9.15 -7.04
C ALA A 143 -12.96 10.34 -6.19
N LEU A 144 -12.59 10.12 -4.93
CA LEU A 144 -12.11 11.16 -4.02
C LEU A 144 -10.61 11.03 -3.82
N THR A 145 -9.91 12.15 -3.88
CA THR A 145 -8.44 12.22 -3.71
C THR A 145 -8.03 13.09 -2.52
N GLN A 146 -8.95 13.29 -1.58
CA GLN A 146 -8.69 14.00 -0.34
C GLN A 146 -9.53 13.44 0.80
N VAL A 147 -8.99 13.49 2.02
CA VAL A 147 -9.70 13.11 3.24
C VAL A 147 -9.13 13.87 4.43
N ARG A 148 -10.01 14.34 5.32
CA ARG A 148 -9.58 14.82 6.63
C ARG A 148 -9.33 13.62 7.54
N LEU A 149 -8.15 13.55 8.16
CA LEU A 149 -7.87 12.46 9.11
C LEU A 149 -8.88 12.51 10.27
N PRO A 150 -9.51 11.37 10.61
CA PRO A 150 -10.37 11.28 11.78
C PRO A 150 -9.62 11.62 13.08
N PRO A 151 -10.33 12.19 14.07
CA PRO A 151 -9.79 12.35 15.42
C PRO A 151 -9.25 11.02 15.98
N GLY A 152 -8.14 11.09 16.72
CA GLY A 152 -7.55 9.93 17.42
C GLY A 152 -6.52 9.12 16.61
N LEU A 153 -6.40 9.34 15.30
CA LEU A 153 -5.34 8.69 14.50
C LEU A 153 -3.94 9.26 14.79
N LEU A 154 -3.86 10.58 14.97
CA LEU A 154 -2.62 11.29 15.33
C LEU A 154 -2.54 11.49 16.85
N SER A 155 -1.32 11.43 17.39
CA SER A 155 -1.04 11.69 18.81
C SER A 155 -0.15 12.93 18.97
N PRO A 156 -0.47 13.87 19.88
CA PRO A 156 0.32 15.07 20.12
C PRO A 156 1.80 14.78 20.36
N GLY A 157 2.67 15.67 19.88
CA GLY A 157 4.13 15.57 20.04
C GLY A 157 4.81 14.32 19.45
N LEU A 158 4.10 13.47 18.69
CA LEU A 158 4.70 12.30 18.04
C LEU A 158 5.03 12.57 16.57
N MET A 159 6.03 11.83 16.10
CA MET A 159 6.40 11.77 14.69
C MET A 159 5.57 10.71 13.97
N HIS A 160 5.08 11.06 12.79
CA HIS A 160 4.23 10.20 11.97
C HIS A 160 4.69 10.18 10.52
N TYR A 161 4.24 9.18 9.76
CA TYR A 161 4.19 9.23 8.31
C TYR A 161 2.90 8.56 7.83
N LEU A 162 2.51 8.87 6.60
CA LEU A 162 1.33 8.32 5.94
C LEU A 162 1.74 7.36 4.83
N ARG A 163 0.89 6.37 4.63
CA ARG A 163 0.87 5.55 3.42
C ARG A 163 -0.49 5.68 2.77
N VAL A 164 -0.51 6.14 1.52
CA VAL A 164 -1.72 6.16 0.70
C VAL A 164 -1.62 5.03 -0.32
N THR A 165 -2.44 4.00 -0.12
CA THR A 165 -2.56 2.86 -1.04
C THR A 165 -3.64 3.16 -2.07
N ALA A 166 -3.31 3.17 -3.36
CA ALA A 166 -4.30 3.05 -4.43
C ALA A 166 -4.72 1.58 -4.55
N ILE A 167 -6.03 1.33 -4.66
CA ILE A 167 -6.62 -0.01 -4.72
C ILE A 167 -7.44 -0.13 -6.00
N ASP A 168 -7.02 -1.00 -6.91
CA ASP A 168 -7.83 -1.50 -8.02
C ASP A 168 -8.42 -2.87 -7.63
N ALA A 169 -9.71 -2.86 -7.31
CA ALA A 169 -10.47 -4.05 -6.99
C ALA A 169 -11.90 -3.82 -7.49
N PRO A 170 -12.22 -4.21 -8.75
CA PRO A 170 -13.50 -3.87 -9.38
C PRO A 170 -14.73 -4.31 -8.57
N SER A 171 -14.59 -5.39 -7.81
CA SER A 171 -15.63 -5.94 -6.94
C SER A 171 -15.69 -5.28 -5.55
N PHE A 172 -14.80 -4.33 -5.25
CA PHE A 172 -14.72 -3.66 -3.96
C PHE A 172 -15.91 -2.73 -3.77
N ASP A 173 -16.65 -3.00 -2.70
CA ASP A 173 -17.72 -2.14 -2.21
C ASP A 173 -17.41 -1.79 -0.76
N LEU A 174 -17.24 -0.50 -0.50
CA LEU A 174 -16.90 0.01 0.82
C LEU A 174 -17.97 -0.35 1.88
N SER A 175 -19.24 -0.38 1.49
CA SER A 175 -20.36 -0.74 2.38
C SER A 175 -20.38 -2.24 2.71
N ARG A 176 -19.82 -3.07 1.83
CA ARG A 176 -19.74 -4.53 1.96
C ARG A 176 -18.31 -5.03 2.13
N ARG A 177 -17.40 -4.16 2.58
CA ARG A 177 -15.95 -4.40 2.62
C ARG A 177 -15.57 -5.77 3.19
N GLY A 178 -16.25 -6.23 4.24
CA GLY A 178 -15.96 -7.51 4.90
C GLY A 178 -16.02 -8.72 3.95
N SER A 179 -16.87 -8.67 2.92
CA SER A 179 -17.00 -9.73 1.92
C SER A 179 -16.37 -9.40 0.56
N THR A 180 -16.15 -8.12 0.24
CA THR A 180 -15.69 -7.69 -1.09
C THR A 180 -14.19 -7.43 -1.19
N GLN A 181 -13.51 -7.15 -0.07
CA GLN A 181 -12.07 -6.79 -0.08
C GLN A 181 -11.13 -7.92 -0.50
N TYR A 182 -11.62 -9.14 -0.59
CA TYR A 182 -10.84 -10.33 -0.99
C TYR A 182 -11.29 -10.89 -2.35
N LEU A 183 -12.23 -10.23 -3.02
CA LEU A 183 -12.71 -10.66 -4.33
C LEU A 183 -11.69 -10.27 -5.39
N LEU A 184 -11.26 -11.28 -6.14
CA LEU A 184 -10.36 -11.11 -7.27
C LEU A 184 -11.07 -10.39 -8.43
N PRO A 185 -10.32 -9.61 -9.23
CA PRO A 185 -8.89 -9.32 -9.08
C PRO A 185 -8.57 -8.15 -8.14
N ILE A 186 -7.38 -8.15 -7.57
CA ILE A 186 -6.91 -7.13 -6.62
C ILE A 186 -5.54 -6.61 -7.05
N GLY A 187 -5.38 -5.29 -7.16
CA GLY A 187 -4.10 -4.63 -7.37
C GLY A 187 -3.94 -3.46 -6.41
N HIS A 188 -2.78 -3.33 -5.77
CA HIS A 188 -2.45 -2.21 -4.88
C HIS A 188 -1.14 -1.54 -5.26
N ALA A 189 -1.05 -0.24 -5.02
CA ALA A 189 0.21 0.49 -5.12
C ALA A 189 0.29 1.59 -4.05
N ASP A 190 1.38 1.57 -3.28
CA ASP A 190 1.59 2.48 -2.16
C ASP A 190 2.36 3.75 -2.56
N ALA A 191 1.93 4.90 -2.04
CA ALA A 191 2.73 6.11 -1.95
C ALA A 191 2.97 6.45 -0.46
N LEU A 192 4.18 6.90 -0.13
CA LEU A 192 4.59 7.22 1.24
C LEU A 192 4.82 8.73 1.37
N SER A 193 4.42 9.31 2.50
CA SER A 193 4.81 10.67 2.87
C SER A 193 6.22 10.67 3.50
N GLY A 194 6.80 11.86 3.58
CA GLY A 194 7.85 12.20 4.53
C GLY A 194 7.33 12.18 5.96
N VAL A 195 8.22 12.49 6.90
CA VAL A 195 7.90 12.50 8.33
C VAL A 195 7.25 13.82 8.71
N PHE A 196 6.16 13.76 9.46
CA PHE A 196 5.54 14.96 9.99
C PHE A 196 5.33 14.88 11.50
N THR A 197 5.41 16.03 12.15
CA THR A 197 5.15 16.19 13.58
C THR A 197 3.83 16.88 13.82
N THR A 198 3.19 16.52 14.92
CA THR A 198 1.96 17.15 15.40
C THR A 198 2.27 18.19 16.47
N PRO A 199 1.37 19.17 16.68
CA PRO A 199 1.47 20.08 17.82
C PRO A 199 1.36 19.35 19.16
#